data_AF-A0A6L7I077-F1
#
_entry.id   AF-A0A6L7I077-F1
#
_cell.length_a   1.000
_cell.length_b   1.000
_cell.length_c   1.000
_cell.angle_alpha   90.00
_cell.angle_beta   90.00
_cell.angle_gamma   90.00
#
_symmetry.space_group_name_H-M   'P 1'
#
loop_
_entity.id
_entity.type
_entity.pdbx_description
1 polymer ?
#
loop_
_entity_poly.entity_id
_entity_poly.type
_entity_poly.pdbx_seq_one_letter_code
_entity_poly.pdbx_strand_id
1 'polypeptide(L)'
;MNLDCIPTIESLLEQNAICFTGRPDLIDRYLDLATPHDGIALLDDKGRPSYETGNAKSFRLQSYPIYDSETKERRILEFSTLFCAGFLFKKSIAPLYTVHLDKDFTVTAHVRSNNGYFDKVIHKKTDVNPKRLTHSLKAITRAIDQSQVFFICTKCNKLIDANFRASSQATCAFNACGKLVAQHFDVSSAQVSGYIYSRYVRVDRFEDDIAISIGVVQWPHPHEPCFEWVIKKRMDLSSTPRQVKLAAKAIHDSKIAIGKCKHCRESMTAGYMFDDETCYTCAMSVYGVVY
;
A
#
# COMPACT_ATOMS: atom_id res chain seq x y z
N MET A 1 -13.49 -11.22 -6.38
CA MET A 1 -12.98 -11.80 -5.12
C MET A 1 -12.59 -10.62 -4.24
N ASN A 2 -13.16 -10.49 -3.03
CA ASN A 2 -12.92 -9.31 -2.16
C ASN A 2 -11.55 -9.46 -1.49
N LEU A 3 -10.49 -9.10 -2.23
CA LEU A 3 -9.09 -9.08 -1.78
C LEU A 3 -8.81 -7.91 -0.81
N ASP A 4 -9.84 -7.11 -0.52
CA ASP A 4 -9.80 -5.80 0.14
C ASP A 4 -9.55 -5.84 1.65
N CYS A 5 -9.06 -6.96 2.18
CA CYS A 5 -8.83 -7.11 3.61
C CYS A 5 -7.56 -7.89 3.94
N ILE A 6 -6.54 -7.82 3.08
CA ILE A 6 -5.18 -8.22 3.46
C ILE A 6 -4.45 -6.93 3.88
N PRO A 7 -3.79 -6.89 5.05
CA PRO A 7 -2.93 -5.77 5.42
C PRO A 7 -1.93 -5.48 4.30
N THR A 8 -1.82 -4.22 3.87
CA THR A 8 -0.73 -3.82 2.97
C THR A 8 0.61 -4.02 3.69
N ILE A 9 1.69 -4.23 2.94
CA ILE A 9 3.02 -4.28 3.54
C ILE A 9 3.34 -3.06 4.39
N GLU A 10 2.94 -1.87 3.94
CA GLU A 10 3.06 -0.63 4.73
C GLU A 10 2.37 -0.78 6.08
N SER A 11 1.09 -1.18 6.11
CA SER A 11 0.35 -1.37 7.36
C SER A 11 0.95 -2.48 8.24
N LEU A 12 1.56 -3.51 7.66
CA LEU A 12 2.26 -4.55 8.41
C LEU A 12 3.56 -4.03 9.03
N LEU A 13 4.31 -3.17 8.30
CA LEU A 13 5.53 -2.54 8.78
C LEU A 13 5.25 -1.55 9.92
N GLU A 14 4.27 -0.66 9.75
CA GLU A 14 3.86 0.34 10.75
C GLU A 14 3.46 -0.30 12.08
N GLN A 15 2.82 -1.47 12.03
CA GLN A 15 2.37 -2.19 13.22
C GLN A 15 3.43 -3.13 13.81
N ASN A 16 4.66 -3.13 13.27
CA ASN A 16 5.71 -4.10 13.62
C ASN A 16 5.22 -5.57 13.49
N ALA A 17 4.33 -5.82 12.54
CA ALA A 17 3.81 -7.15 12.24
C ALA A 17 4.77 -7.97 11.35
N ILE A 18 5.84 -7.36 10.85
CA ILE A 18 6.94 -8.03 10.15
C ILE A 18 8.21 -7.89 10.98
N CYS A 19 8.86 -9.01 11.27
CA CYS A 19 10.19 -9.06 11.85
C CYS A 19 11.21 -9.35 10.75
N PHE A 20 12.33 -8.62 10.75
CA PHE A 20 13.44 -8.83 9.81
C PHE A 20 14.63 -9.46 10.51
N THR A 21 15.29 -10.40 9.83
CA THR A 21 16.53 -11.03 10.28
C THR A 21 17.50 -11.19 9.11
N GLY A 22 18.79 -11.33 9.41
CA GLY A 22 19.85 -11.48 8.40
C GLY A 22 20.71 -10.23 8.25
N ARG A 23 21.12 -9.93 7.01
CA ARG A 23 22.07 -8.85 6.70
C ARG A 23 21.41 -7.46 6.74
N PRO A 24 21.93 -6.50 7.54
CA PRO A 24 21.37 -5.16 7.67
C PRO A 24 21.25 -4.41 6.33
N ASP A 25 22.26 -4.50 5.46
CA ASP A 25 22.29 -3.80 4.17
C ASP A 25 21.16 -4.25 3.21
N LEU A 26 20.71 -5.50 3.34
CA LEU A 26 19.60 -6.04 2.55
C LEU A 26 18.25 -5.64 3.16
N ILE A 27 18.19 -5.53 4.48
CA ILE A 27 16.99 -5.10 5.22
C ILE A 27 16.69 -3.64 4.89
N ASP A 28 17.68 -2.75 5.00
CA ASP A 28 17.50 -1.32 4.68
C ASP A 28 17.02 -1.14 3.24
N ARG A 29 17.66 -1.82 2.29
CA ARG A 29 17.27 -1.79 0.88
C ARG A 29 15.87 -2.37 0.63
N TYR A 30 15.43 -3.35 1.43
CA TYR A 30 14.06 -3.85 1.34
C TYR A 30 13.07 -2.79 1.83
N LEU A 31 13.35 -2.15 2.96
CA LEU A 31 12.49 -1.12 3.53
C LEU A 31 12.33 0.05 2.55
N ASP A 32 13.42 0.55 1.96
CA ASP A 32 13.40 1.59 0.92
C ASP A 32 12.53 1.22 -0.30
N LEU A 33 12.47 -0.07 -0.65
CA LEU A 33 11.65 -0.56 -1.76
C LEU A 33 10.19 -0.79 -1.37
N ALA A 34 9.92 -1.10 -0.10
CA ALA A 34 8.63 -1.50 0.41
C ALA A 34 7.78 -0.32 0.88
N THR A 35 8.42 0.75 1.37
CA THR A 35 7.77 2.02 1.63
C THR A 35 8.00 2.91 0.42
N PRO A 36 7.01 3.10 -0.48
CA PRO A 36 7.12 4.15 -1.46
C PRO A 36 7.29 5.45 -0.68
N HIS A 37 8.47 6.06 -0.77
CA HIS A 37 8.53 7.48 -0.50
C HIS A 37 7.51 8.10 -1.44
N ASP A 38 6.55 8.85 -0.89
CA ASP A 38 5.68 9.77 -1.62
C ASP A 38 6.56 10.85 -2.28
N GLY A 39 7.43 10.44 -3.20
CA GLY A 39 7.86 11.25 -4.30
C GLY A 39 6.61 11.46 -5.12
N ILE A 40 5.81 12.45 -4.71
CA ILE A 40 4.89 13.17 -5.56
C ILE A 40 5.60 13.25 -6.91
N ALA A 41 5.13 12.48 -7.88
CA ALA A 41 5.45 12.76 -9.26
C ALA A 41 4.89 14.16 -9.47
N LEU A 42 5.75 15.17 -9.34
CA LEU A 42 5.46 16.53 -9.73
C LEU A 42 5.05 16.39 -11.20
N LEU A 43 3.75 16.45 -11.43
CA LEU A 43 3.24 16.77 -12.75
C LEU A 43 3.96 18.07 -13.13
N ASP A 44 4.48 18.12 -14.34
CA ASP A 44 4.98 19.40 -14.83
C ASP A 44 3.85 20.45 -14.79
N ASP A 45 4.19 21.73 -14.99
CA ASP A 45 3.21 22.83 -15.06
C ASP A 45 2.13 22.62 -16.15
N LYS A 46 2.19 21.51 -16.91
CA LYS A 46 1.27 21.09 -17.97
C LYS A 46 0.50 19.80 -17.65
N GLY A 47 0.55 19.32 -16.40
CA GLY A 47 -0.23 18.16 -15.96
C GLY A 47 0.25 16.82 -16.53
N ARG A 48 1.49 16.72 -17.04
CA ARG A 48 2.04 15.48 -17.60
C ARG A 48 2.88 14.74 -16.57
N PRO A 49 2.89 13.39 -16.57
CA PRO A 49 3.85 12.62 -15.78
C PRO A 49 5.26 12.96 -16.26
N SER A 50 6.09 13.56 -15.38
CA SER A 50 7.50 13.78 -15.70
C SER A 50 8.22 12.43 -15.70
N TYR A 51 8.43 11.86 -16.88
CA TYR A 51 9.45 10.84 -17.06
C TYR A 51 10.78 11.57 -17.16
N GLU A 52 11.38 11.94 -16.03
CA GLU A 52 12.76 12.42 -16.06
C GLU A 52 13.67 11.28 -16.49
N THR A 53 14.01 11.28 -17.78
CA THR A 53 15.19 10.63 -18.33
C THR A 53 16.42 11.16 -17.62
N GLY A 54 16.96 10.34 -16.72
CA GLY A 54 18.39 10.27 -16.43
C GLY A 54 19.06 11.56 -15.98
N ASN A 55 18.81 12.00 -14.76
CA ASN A 55 19.86 12.54 -13.89
C ASN A 55 19.36 12.59 -12.45
N ALA A 56 19.66 11.54 -11.69
CA ALA A 56 19.45 11.54 -10.25
C ALA A 56 20.31 12.64 -9.62
N LYS A 57 19.71 13.79 -9.30
CA LYS A 57 20.26 14.68 -8.27
C LYS A 57 20.17 13.92 -6.95
N SER A 58 21.29 13.28 -6.60
CA SER A 58 21.54 12.69 -5.29
C SER A 58 21.14 13.70 -4.21
N PHE A 59 20.05 13.43 -3.49
CA PHE A 59 19.81 14.08 -2.21
C PHE A 59 20.85 13.53 -1.24
N ARG A 60 21.84 14.37 -0.89
CA ARG A 60 22.82 14.07 0.15
C ARG A 60 22.05 14.05 1.47
N LEU A 61 21.64 12.86 1.95
CA LEU A 61 21.45 12.68 3.38
C LEU A 61 22.77 13.05 4.05
N GLN A 62 22.70 13.84 5.11
CA GLN A 62 23.85 14.17 5.94
C GLN A 62 24.59 12.87 6.28
N SER A 63 25.82 12.77 5.78
CA SER A 63 26.75 11.71 6.11
C SER A 63 26.97 11.70 7.62
N TYR A 64 26.49 10.65 8.28
CA TYR A 64 26.94 10.28 9.62
C TYR A 64 28.45 10.02 9.57
N PRO A 65 29.21 10.41 10.62
CA PRO A 65 30.66 10.38 10.56
C PRO A 65 31.17 8.95 10.37
N ILE A 66 31.97 8.80 9.32
CA ILE A 66 32.84 7.66 9.06
C ILE A 66 33.81 7.58 10.25
N TYR A 67 33.75 6.50 11.03
CA TYR A 67 34.87 6.11 11.89
C TYR A 67 35.80 5.22 11.08
N ASP A 68 36.98 5.75 10.84
CA ASP A 68 38.12 5.05 10.28
C ASP A 68 38.64 3.98 11.26
N SER A 69 39.21 2.94 10.68
CA SER A 69 39.70 1.77 11.38
C SER A 69 41.01 2.03 12.15
N GLU A 70 41.14 1.29 13.26
CA GLU A 70 42.38 0.80 13.89
C GLU A 70 42.92 1.48 15.17
N THR A 71 43.13 0.59 16.16
CA THR A 71 44.02 0.66 17.33
C THR A 71 43.61 1.53 18.54
N LYS A 72 43.03 0.89 19.58
CA LYS A 72 43.76 0.57 20.83
C LYS A 72 42.90 -0.20 21.82
N GLU A 73 43.59 -1.03 22.58
CA GLU A 73 43.12 -2.05 23.51
C GLU A 73 42.24 -1.57 24.68
N ARG A 74 41.44 -2.54 25.17
CA ARG A 74 40.92 -2.69 26.54
C ARG A 74 39.92 -1.63 27.03
N ARG A 75 38.64 -2.01 26.94
CA ARG A 75 37.88 -2.49 28.11
C ARG A 75 36.74 -3.38 27.64
N ILE A 76 36.86 -4.65 27.99
CA ILE A 76 35.75 -5.60 27.98
C ILE A 76 34.71 -5.07 28.97
N LEU A 77 33.58 -4.62 28.45
CA LEU A 77 32.32 -4.56 29.17
C LEU A 77 31.26 -5.03 28.18
N GLU A 78 30.62 -6.11 28.59
CA GLU A 78 29.66 -6.92 27.86
C GLU A 78 28.56 -6.05 27.22
N PHE A 79 28.49 -6.06 25.89
CA PHE A 79 27.29 -5.65 25.13
C PHE A 79 26.57 -6.91 24.64
N SER A 80 26.18 -7.75 25.61
CA SER A 80 25.02 -8.62 25.45
C SER A 80 23.80 -7.81 25.88
N THR A 81 22.71 -7.92 25.11
CA THR A 81 21.36 -7.44 25.45
C THR A 81 21.24 -5.96 25.81
N LEU A 82 20.95 -5.08 24.84
CA LEU A 82 20.13 -3.86 25.04
C LEU A 82 19.90 -3.12 23.72
N PHE A 83 18.78 -3.43 23.06
CA PHE A 83 18.02 -2.47 22.25
C PHE A 83 16.52 -2.74 22.49
N CYS A 84 16.06 -2.36 23.68
CA CYS A 84 14.64 -2.36 24.07
C CYS A 84 14.33 -1.42 25.26
N ALA A 85 15.14 -0.39 25.52
CA ALA A 85 14.88 0.54 26.62
C ALA A 85 14.37 1.88 26.07
N GLY A 86 13.05 2.08 26.11
CA GLY A 86 12.46 3.41 25.87
C GLY A 86 10.97 3.46 25.50
N PHE A 87 10.35 2.36 25.09
CA PHE A 87 8.91 2.31 24.87
C PHE A 87 8.24 1.51 26.00
N LEU A 88 7.33 2.16 26.73
CA LEU A 88 6.37 1.52 27.62
C LEU A 88 5.92 0.17 27.05
N PHE A 89 6.14 -0.91 27.80
CA PHE A 89 5.87 -2.30 27.42
C PHE A 89 4.43 -2.48 26.92
N LYS A 90 4.19 -2.20 25.64
CA LYS A 90 3.14 -2.86 24.86
C LYS A 90 3.53 -4.32 24.87
N LYS A 91 2.70 -5.15 25.50
CA LYS A 91 2.77 -6.62 25.47
C LYS A 91 3.31 -7.06 24.11
N SER A 92 4.54 -7.59 24.07
CA SER A 92 5.27 -7.90 22.84
C SER A 92 4.34 -8.68 21.90
N ILE A 93 3.89 -8.00 20.84
CA ILE A 93 3.03 -8.60 19.83
C ILE A 93 3.95 -9.47 18.99
N ALA A 94 3.72 -10.79 19.02
CA ALA A 94 4.43 -11.70 18.14
C ALA A 94 4.18 -11.26 16.68
N PRO A 95 5.23 -11.14 15.85
CA PRO A 95 5.10 -10.71 14.46
C PRO A 95 4.24 -11.71 13.68
N LEU A 96 3.48 -11.23 12.70
CA LEU A 96 2.74 -12.08 11.76
C LEU A 96 3.67 -12.75 10.75
N TYR A 97 4.73 -12.05 10.36
CA TYR A 97 5.70 -12.54 9.39
C TYR A 97 7.12 -12.35 9.90
N THR A 98 8.00 -13.30 9.60
CA THR A 98 9.45 -13.12 9.66
C THR A 98 10.02 -13.19 8.27
N VAL A 99 10.80 -12.17 7.89
CA VAL A 99 11.54 -12.09 6.64
C VAL A 99 13.02 -12.24 6.96
N HIS A 100 13.64 -13.30 6.44
CA HIS A 100 15.08 -13.53 6.56
C HIS A 100 15.77 -13.18 5.23
N LEU A 101 16.74 -12.26 5.30
CA LEU A 101 17.49 -11.74 4.15
C LEU A 101 18.99 -12.01 4.32
N ASP A 102 19.48 -13.10 3.75
CA ASP A 102 20.91 -13.39 3.70
C ASP A 102 21.28 -13.99 2.32
N LYS A 103 22.17 -14.99 2.26
CA LYS A 103 22.41 -15.76 1.03
C LYS A 103 21.11 -16.35 0.46
N ASP A 104 20.23 -16.77 1.35
CA ASP A 104 18.89 -17.25 1.04
C ASP A 104 17.85 -16.26 1.56
N PHE A 105 16.77 -16.07 0.79
CA PHE A 105 15.61 -15.27 1.20
C PHE A 105 14.48 -16.19 1.63
N THR A 106 13.95 -16.00 2.83
CA THR A 106 12.78 -16.73 3.30
C THR A 106 11.75 -15.80 3.94
N VAL A 107 10.48 -16.12 3.72
CA VAL A 107 9.37 -15.45 4.37
C VAL A 107 8.52 -16.52 5.05
N THR A 108 8.36 -16.36 6.36
CA THR A 108 7.62 -17.28 7.23
C THR A 108 6.46 -16.55 7.87
N ALA A 109 5.25 -17.09 7.75
CA ALA A 109 4.07 -16.59 8.44
C ALA A 109 3.90 -17.34 9.78
N HIS A 110 3.71 -16.61 10.87
CA HIS A 110 3.49 -17.15 12.20
C HIS A 110 2.00 -17.22 12.51
N VAL A 111 1.47 -18.44 12.54
CA VAL A 111 0.03 -18.66 12.63
C VAL A 111 -0.33 -19.16 14.01
N ARG A 112 -1.21 -18.42 14.70
CA ARG A 112 -1.86 -18.87 15.93
C ARG A 112 -3.06 -19.74 15.62
N SER A 113 -3.12 -20.90 16.25
CA SER A 113 -4.26 -21.81 16.23
C SER A 113 -4.68 -22.17 17.64
N ASN A 114 -5.79 -22.89 17.78
CA ASN A 114 -6.22 -23.43 19.07
C ASN A 114 -5.23 -24.47 19.64
N ASN A 115 -4.42 -25.07 18.77
CA ASN A 115 -3.43 -26.10 19.14
C ASN A 115 -2.03 -25.50 19.41
N GLY A 116 -1.91 -24.17 19.42
CA GLY A 116 -0.64 -23.46 19.60
C GLY A 116 -0.20 -22.69 18.35
N TYR A 117 1.11 -22.47 18.24
CA TYR A 117 1.73 -21.67 17.18
C TYR A 117 2.38 -22.60 16.16
N PHE A 118 2.24 -22.27 14.88
CA PHE A 118 2.98 -22.96 13.83
C PHE A 118 3.47 -21.98 12.76
N ASP A 119 4.57 -22.35 12.13
CA ASP A 119 5.24 -21.55 11.13
C ASP A 119 4.96 -22.09 9.73
N LYS A 120 4.54 -21.21 8.81
CA LYS A 120 4.28 -21.55 7.42
C LYS A 120 5.19 -20.74 6.51
N VAL A 121 6.11 -21.43 5.82
CA VAL A 121 6.96 -20.80 4.80
C VAL A 121 6.09 -20.44 3.59
N ILE A 122 6.00 -19.16 3.27
CA ILE A 122 5.23 -18.66 2.10
C ILE A 122 6.12 -18.32 0.91
N HIS A 123 7.40 -18.05 1.16
CA HIS A 123 8.38 -17.79 0.12
C HIS A 123 9.74 -18.31 0.55
N LYS A 124 10.44 -18.98 -0.37
CA LYS A 124 11.83 -19.40 -0.19
C LYS A 124 12.56 -19.26 -1.51
N LYS A 125 13.70 -18.58 -1.47
CA LYS A 125 14.62 -18.46 -2.60
C LYS A 125 16.03 -18.68 -2.11
N THR A 126 16.66 -19.72 -2.63
CA THR A 126 18.04 -20.08 -2.29
C THR A 126 19.03 -19.40 -3.24
N ASP A 127 20.22 -19.10 -2.73
CA ASP A 127 21.37 -18.58 -3.49
C ASP A 127 21.00 -17.36 -4.37
N VAL A 128 20.61 -16.27 -3.69
CA VAL A 128 20.09 -15.08 -4.37
C VAL A 128 21.19 -14.41 -5.19
N ASN A 129 21.01 -14.40 -6.52
CA ASN A 129 21.91 -13.69 -7.43
C ASN A 129 21.94 -12.17 -7.17
N PRO A 130 23.10 -11.58 -6.81
CA PRO A 130 23.22 -10.15 -6.53
C PRO A 130 22.77 -9.25 -7.69
N LYS A 131 22.98 -9.68 -8.95
CA LYS A 131 22.55 -8.94 -10.14
C LYS A 131 21.03 -8.84 -10.27
N ARG A 132 20.28 -9.72 -9.61
CA ARG A 132 18.80 -9.74 -9.58
C ARG A 132 18.24 -9.48 -8.19
N LEU A 133 19.00 -8.77 -7.34
CA LEU A 133 18.62 -8.49 -5.96
C LEU A 133 17.29 -7.73 -5.87
N THR A 134 17.14 -6.60 -6.57
CA THR A 134 15.90 -5.82 -6.58
C THR A 134 14.68 -6.63 -6.99
N HIS A 135 14.81 -7.51 -7.99
CA HIS A 135 13.70 -8.39 -8.40
C HIS A 135 13.35 -9.40 -7.31
N SER A 136 14.34 -9.90 -6.57
CA SER A 136 14.15 -10.85 -5.47
C SER A 136 13.46 -10.21 -4.28
N LEU A 137 13.86 -8.97 -3.92
CA LEU A 137 13.18 -8.18 -2.89
C LEU A 137 11.72 -7.87 -3.28
N LYS A 138 11.48 -7.44 -4.53
CA LYS A 138 10.10 -7.26 -5.03
C LYS A 138 9.26 -8.54 -5.05
N ALA A 139 9.90 -9.72 -5.08
CA ALA A 139 9.19 -10.99 -5.00
C ALA A 139 8.77 -11.31 -3.55
N ILE A 140 9.55 -10.89 -2.55
CA ILE A 140 9.17 -10.96 -1.13
C ILE A 140 7.93 -10.10 -0.88
N THR A 141 7.94 -8.85 -1.36
CA THR A 141 6.78 -7.94 -1.28
C THR A 141 5.53 -8.61 -1.87
N ARG A 142 5.64 -9.10 -3.11
CA ARG A 142 4.53 -9.82 -3.76
C ARG A 142 4.07 -11.05 -2.97
N ALA A 143 4.99 -11.81 -2.37
CA ALA A 143 4.64 -13.00 -1.60
C ALA A 143 3.87 -12.68 -0.31
N ILE A 144 4.20 -11.57 0.35
CA ILE A 144 3.47 -11.09 1.53
C ILE A 144 2.10 -10.52 1.13
N ASP A 145 2.04 -9.66 0.11
CA ASP A 145 0.78 -9.05 -0.36
C ASP A 145 -0.22 -10.09 -0.87
N GLN A 146 0.27 -11.13 -1.55
CA GLN A 146 -0.55 -12.20 -2.12
C GLN A 146 -0.71 -13.39 -1.15
N SER A 147 -0.19 -13.27 0.07
CA SER A 147 -0.23 -14.31 1.08
C SER A 147 -1.68 -14.66 1.40
N GLN A 148 -2.05 -15.92 1.17
CA GLN A 148 -3.34 -16.46 1.57
C GLN A 148 -3.28 -17.10 2.97
N VAL A 149 -2.27 -16.78 3.78
CA VAL A 149 -2.18 -17.37 5.14
C VAL A 149 -3.18 -16.74 6.09
N PHE A 150 -3.45 -15.45 5.93
CA PHE A 150 -4.40 -14.72 6.76
C PHE A 150 -5.53 -14.11 5.92
N PHE A 151 -6.67 -13.89 6.55
CA PHE A 151 -7.75 -13.07 6.00
C PHE A 151 -8.44 -12.32 7.13
N ILE A 152 -9.01 -11.15 6.82
CA ILE A 152 -9.91 -10.46 7.75
C ILE A 152 -11.32 -11.01 7.56
N CYS A 153 -11.91 -11.48 8.65
CA CYS A 153 -13.29 -11.96 8.64
C CYS A 153 -14.27 -10.79 8.53
N THR A 154 -15.13 -10.79 7.51
CA THR A 154 -16.09 -9.70 7.26
C THR A 154 -17.20 -9.57 8.30
N LYS A 155 -17.39 -10.57 9.17
CA LYS A 155 -18.39 -10.54 10.27
C LYS A 155 -17.86 -9.84 11.52
N CYS A 156 -16.62 -10.12 11.91
CA CYS A 156 -16.06 -9.63 13.17
C CYS A 156 -14.89 -8.65 13.00
N ASN A 157 -14.44 -8.40 11.78
CA ASN A 157 -13.31 -7.54 11.43
C ASN A 157 -12.00 -7.90 12.14
N LYS A 158 -11.78 -9.18 12.45
CA LYS A 158 -10.53 -9.69 13.03
C LYS A 158 -9.71 -10.42 11.98
N LEU A 159 -8.37 -10.37 12.11
CA LEU A 159 -7.44 -11.16 11.31
C LEU A 159 -7.40 -12.62 11.80
N ILE A 160 -7.63 -13.57 10.89
CA ILE A 160 -7.76 -15.01 11.18
C ILE A 160 -6.94 -15.81 10.16
N ASP A 161 -6.51 -17.03 10.54
CA ASP A 161 -5.92 -18.03 9.64
C ASP A 161 -6.91 -18.46 8.54
N ALA A 162 -6.47 -18.40 7.29
CA ALA A 162 -7.23 -18.76 6.10
C ALA A 162 -7.71 -20.21 6.04
N ASN A 163 -7.10 -21.13 6.78
CA ASN A 163 -7.61 -22.49 6.93
C ASN A 163 -9.04 -22.54 7.51
N PHE A 164 -9.48 -21.46 8.18
CA PHE A 164 -10.83 -21.32 8.75
C PHE A 164 -11.79 -20.52 7.86
N ARG A 165 -11.45 -20.28 6.59
CA ARG A 165 -12.31 -19.58 5.64
C ARG A 165 -13.42 -20.53 5.15
N ALA A 166 -14.68 -20.06 5.14
CA ALA A 166 -15.75 -20.79 4.44
C ALA A 166 -15.45 -20.79 2.93
N SER A 167 -15.61 -21.93 2.25
CA SER A 167 -15.03 -22.30 0.92
C SER A 167 -15.20 -21.33 -0.26
N SER A 168 -15.86 -20.20 -0.09
CA SER A 168 -15.98 -19.13 -1.08
C SER A 168 -16.07 -17.70 -0.51
N GLN A 169 -16.30 -17.52 0.80
CA GLN A 169 -16.56 -16.22 1.40
C GLN A 169 -15.43 -15.81 2.36
N ALA A 170 -15.12 -14.52 2.46
CA ALA A 170 -14.17 -13.96 3.45
C ALA A 170 -14.79 -13.92 4.86
N THR A 171 -15.52 -14.97 5.23
CA THR A 171 -16.16 -15.16 6.53
C THR A 171 -15.52 -16.37 7.20
N CYS A 172 -15.23 -16.27 8.50
CA CYS A 172 -14.82 -17.45 9.24
C CYS A 172 -15.95 -18.50 9.22
N ALA A 173 -15.59 -19.74 8.92
CA ALA A 173 -16.50 -20.86 9.06
C ALA A 173 -17.01 -20.94 10.52
N PHE A 174 -18.25 -21.38 10.70
CA PHE A 174 -18.84 -21.70 12.02
C PHE A 174 -18.88 -20.54 13.05
N ASN A 175 -18.81 -19.26 12.62
CA ASN A 175 -18.65 -18.11 13.53
C ASN A 175 -17.43 -18.29 14.49
N ALA A 176 -16.39 -18.97 14.00
CA ALA A 176 -15.26 -19.38 14.81
C ALA A 176 -14.43 -18.19 15.34
N CYS A 177 -14.67 -16.96 14.89
CA CYS A 177 -14.05 -15.75 15.44
C CYS A 177 -14.28 -15.52 16.94
N GLY A 178 -15.30 -16.14 17.54
CA GLY A 178 -15.52 -16.15 19.00
C GLY A 178 -14.82 -17.29 19.74
N LYS A 179 -14.32 -18.30 19.02
CA LYS A 179 -13.70 -19.52 19.57
C LYS A 179 -12.21 -19.67 19.21
N LEU A 180 -11.75 -18.98 18.18
CA LEU A 180 -10.37 -19.03 17.68
C LEU A 180 -9.53 -17.90 18.24
N VAL A 181 -8.23 -18.16 18.30
CA VAL A 181 -7.21 -17.17 18.65
C VAL A 181 -7.08 -16.16 17.51
N ALA A 182 -7.60 -14.96 17.69
CA ALA A 182 -7.36 -13.86 16.78
C ALA A 182 -5.85 -13.60 16.67
N GLN A 183 -5.36 -13.39 15.45
CA GLN A 183 -4.00 -12.92 15.28
C GLN A 183 -3.92 -11.49 15.84
N HIS A 184 -2.83 -11.19 16.55
CA HIS A 184 -2.62 -9.85 17.06
C HIS A 184 -2.25 -8.93 15.91
N PHE A 185 -3.27 -8.29 15.35
CA PHE A 185 -3.14 -7.27 14.33
C PHE A 185 -4.29 -6.31 14.51
N ASP A 186 -3.98 -5.03 14.67
CA ASP A 186 -5.00 -4.03 14.85
C ASP A 186 -5.49 -3.59 13.46
N VAL A 187 -6.57 -4.24 13.03
CA VAL A 187 -7.26 -3.94 11.78
C VAL A 187 -7.80 -2.50 11.78
N SER A 188 -8.08 -1.93 12.96
CA SER A 188 -8.50 -0.54 13.12
C SER A 188 -7.34 0.45 13.13
N SER A 189 -6.11 0.04 13.45
CA SER A 189 -4.94 0.91 13.37
C SER A 189 -4.29 0.97 11.99
N ALA A 190 -4.82 0.24 11.00
CA ALA A 190 -4.52 0.55 9.61
C ALA A 190 -5.14 1.92 9.31
N GLN A 191 -4.43 2.98 9.68
CA GLN A 191 -4.81 4.33 9.34
C GLN A 191 -4.90 4.41 7.82
N VAL A 192 -5.87 5.17 7.34
CA VAL A 192 -6.03 5.36 5.91
C VAL A 192 -4.89 6.26 5.43
N SER A 193 -3.81 5.70 4.88
CA SER A 193 -2.81 6.51 4.17
C SER A 193 -3.43 7.16 2.93
N GLY A 194 -2.81 8.22 2.43
CA GLY A 194 -3.17 8.78 1.13
C GLY A 194 -2.84 7.77 0.02
N TYR A 195 -3.71 7.60 -0.97
CA TYR A 195 -3.46 6.72 -2.11
C TYR A 195 -4.29 7.10 -3.34
N ILE A 196 -3.79 6.73 -4.52
CA ILE A 196 -4.53 6.85 -5.78
C ILE A 196 -5.41 5.60 -5.96
N TYR A 197 -6.73 5.76 -5.93
CA TYR A 197 -7.69 4.66 -6.12
C TYR A 197 -7.82 4.28 -7.60
N SER A 198 -7.85 5.27 -8.49
CA SER A 198 -7.81 5.10 -9.95
C SER A 198 -7.17 6.33 -10.58
N ARG A 199 -7.00 6.33 -11.92
CA ARG A 199 -6.46 7.49 -12.65
C ARG A 199 -7.15 8.82 -12.33
N TYR A 200 -8.41 8.76 -11.90
CA TYR A 200 -9.25 9.94 -11.67
C TYR A 200 -9.82 10.02 -10.26
N VAL A 201 -9.51 9.08 -9.37
CA VAL A 201 -9.98 9.12 -7.97
C VAL A 201 -8.79 8.92 -7.06
N ARG A 202 -8.59 9.85 -6.13
CA ARG A 202 -7.55 9.76 -5.10
C ARG A 202 -8.16 9.96 -3.71
N VAL A 203 -7.46 9.42 -2.74
CA VAL A 203 -7.76 9.55 -1.32
C VAL A 203 -6.57 10.26 -0.70
N ASP A 204 -6.82 11.39 -0.05
CA ASP A 204 -5.82 12.17 0.67
C ASP A 204 -6.19 12.13 2.16
N ARG A 205 -5.21 11.86 3.04
CA ARG A 205 -5.38 12.02 4.49
C ARG A 205 -4.78 13.36 4.90
N PHE A 206 -5.59 14.16 5.57
CA PHE A 206 -5.17 15.41 6.21
C PHE A 206 -5.12 15.22 7.72
N GLU A 207 -4.71 16.27 8.44
CA GLU A 207 -4.62 16.26 9.90
C GLU A 207 -5.98 16.04 10.57
N ASP A 208 -7.05 16.58 9.98
CA ASP A 208 -8.39 16.59 10.57
C ASP A 208 -9.37 15.62 9.90
N ASP A 209 -9.12 15.23 8.64
CA ASP A 209 -10.05 14.42 7.87
C ASP A 209 -9.39 13.60 6.75
N ILE A 210 -10.21 12.74 6.14
CA ILE A 210 -9.87 11.98 4.94
C ILE A 210 -10.69 12.53 3.79
N ALA A 211 -10.03 13.09 2.78
CA ALA A 211 -10.68 13.62 1.59
C ALA A 211 -10.61 12.61 0.45
N ILE A 212 -11.73 12.42 -0.24
CA ILE A 212 -11.79 11.68 -1.49
C ILE A 212 -12.03 12.69 -2.60
N SER A 213 -11.04 12.80 -3.48
CA SER A 213 -10.99 13.77 -4.57
C SER A 213 -11.16 13.07 -5.90
N ILE A 214 -11.81 13.76 -6.83
CA ILE A 214 -11.92 13.33 -8.22
C ILE A 214 -11.17 14.28 -9.13
N GLY A 215 -10.49 13.73 -10.13
CA GLY A 215 -9.88 14.48 -11.21
C GLY A 215 -10.93 14.98 -12.19
N VAL A 216 -11.10 16.30 -12.27
CA VAL A 216 -12.00 16.97 -13.20
C VAL A 216 -11.16 17.69 -14.25
N VAL A 217 -11.59 17.60 -15.51
CA VAL A 217 -11.04 18.40 -16.59
C VAL A 217 -11.97 19.59 -16.80
N GLN A 218 -11.44 20.79 -16.66
CA GLN A 218 -12.09 22.03 -17.01
C GLN A 218 -11.56 22.55 -18.35
N TRP A 219 -12.38 23.33 -19.06
CA TRP A 219 -12.00 23.99 -20.30
C TRP A 219 -12.11 25.51 -20.12
N PRO A 220 -11.16 26.13 -19.38
CA PRO A 220 -11.14 27.59 -19.25
C PRO A 220 -10.98 28.27 -20.62
N HIS A 221 -10.29 27.60 -21.55
CA HIS A 221 -10.24 27.96 -22.95
C HIS A 221 -10.63 26.79 -23.86
N PRO A 222 -11.18 27.05 -25.06
CA PRO A 222 -11.69 26.00 -25.94
C PRO A 222 -10.64 24.97 -26.42
N HIS A 223 -9.36 25.27 -26.29
CA HIS A 223 -8.25 24.41 -26.71
C HIS A 223 -7.29 24.00 -25.58
N GLU A 224 -7.56 24.43 -24.35
CA GLU A 224 -6.63 24.26 -23.24
C GLU A 224 -7.35 23.60 -22.06
N PRO A 225 -7.39 22.26 -22.03
CA PRO A 225 -7.96 21.56 -20.89
C PRO A 225 -7.05 21.72 -19.67
N CYS A 226 -7.63 22.10 -18.54
CA CYS A 226 -6.98 22.16 -17.24
C CYS A 226 -7.47 21.01 -16.37
N PHE A 227 -6.55 20.28 -15.73
CA PHE A 227 -6.91 19.19 -14.82
C PHE A 227 -6.79 19.65 -13.37
N GLU A 228 -7.86 19.48 -12.60
CA GLU A 228 -7.90 19.82 -11.19
C GLU A 228 -8.47 18.67 -10.34
N TRP A 229 -8.02 18.60 -9.09
CA TRP A 229 -8.57 17.66 -8.11
C TRP A 229 -9.65 18.35 -7.28
N VAL A 230 -10.88 17.87 -7.42
CA VAL A 230 -12.03 18.41 -6.69
C VAL A 230 -12.44 17.45 -5.59
N ILE A 231 -12.47 17.92 -4.34
CA ILE A 231 -12.93 17.13 -3.20
C ILE A 231 -14.43 16.85 -3.37
N LYS A 232 -14.80 15.58 -3.45
CA LYS A 232 -16.22 15.16 -3.53
C LYS A 232 -16.77 14.68 -2.21
N LYS A 233 -15.91 14.16 -1.33
CA LYS A 233 -16.33 13.68 -0.02
C LYS A 233 -15.23 13.86 1.01
N ARG A 234 -15.61 14.32 2.20
CA ARG A 234 -14.78 14.31 3.40
C ARG A 234 -15.31 13.23 4.35
N MET A 235 -14.42 12.58 5.07
CA MET A 235 -14.71 11.50 6.00
C MET A 235 -13.89 11.67 7.27
N ASP A 236 -14.44 11.28 8.42
CA ASP A 236 -13.72 11.39 9.69
C ASP A 236 -12.46 10.53 9.71
N LEU A 237 -11.43 10.94 10.45
CA LEU A 237 -10.19 10.15 10.63
C LEU A 237 -10.42 8.78 11.27
N SER A 238 -11.54 8.61 11.97
CA SER A 238 -11.98 7.34 12.55
C SER A 238 -12.56 6.38 11.50
N SER A 239 -12.74 6.84 10.25
CA SER A 239 -13.23 6.02 9.15
C SER A 239 -12.26 4.90 8.84
N THR A 240 -12.78 3.68 8.79
CA THR A 240 -11.99 2.49 8.44
C THR A 240 -11.57 2.52 6.96
N PRO A 241 -10.43 1.89 6.59
CA PRO A 241 -10.02 1.76 5.19
C PRO A 241 -11.11 1.20 4.28
N ARG A 242 -11.91 0.26 4.77
CA ARG A 242 -13.05 -0.30 4.03
C ARG A 242 -14.11 0.75 3.72
N GLN A 243 -14.46 1.60 4.69
CA GLN A 243 -15.45 2.66 4.49
C GLN A 243 -14.96 3.69 3.46
N VAL A 244 -13.69 4.10 3.56
CA VAL A 244 -13.09 5.04 2.60
C VAL A 244 -13.03 4.44 1.20
N LYS A 245 -12.63 3.17 1.07
CA LYS A 245 -12.60 2.47 -0.22
C LYS A 245 -13.98 2.33 -0.86
N LEU A 246 -15.00 1.99 -0.07
CA LEU A 246 -16.38 1.92 -0.56
C LEU A 246 -16.87 3.29 -1.04
N ALA A 247 -16.51 4.36 -0.32
CA ALA A 247 -16.83 5.71 -0.72
C ALA A 247 -16.09 6.14 -2.00
N ALA A 248 -14.79 5.83 -2.12
CA ALA A 248 -14.01 6.08 -3.32
C ALA A 248 -14.56 5.32 -4.53
N LYS A 249 -14.94 4.04 -4.34
CA LYS A 249 -15.61 3.25 -5.37
C LYS A 249 -16.95 3.86 -5.79
N ALA A 250 -17.78 4.27 -4.84
CA ALA A 250 -19.06 4.88 -5.15
C ALA A 250 -18.91 6.19 -5.96
N ILE A 251 -17.87 6.98 -5.67
CA ILE A 251 -17.53 8.17 -6.46
C ILE A 251 -17.05 7.76 -7.86
N HIS A 252 -16.14 6.79 -7.96
CA HIS A 252 -15.63 6.26 -9.23
C HIS A 252 -16.75 5.77 -10.16
N ASP A 253 -17.70 5.01 -9.60
CA ASP A 253 -18.80 4.39 -10.35
C ASP A 253 -19.96 5.37 -10.62
N SER A 254 -19.89 6.59 -10.07
CA SER A 254 -20.91 7.62 -10.31
C SER A 254 -20.77 8.23 -11.71
N LYS A 255 -21.90 8.59 -12.33
CA LYS A 255 -21.92 9.32 -13.62
C LYS A 255 -21.24 10.69 -13.55
N ILE A 256 -21.07 11.24 -12.36
CA ILE A 256 -20.34 12.50 -12.12
C ILE A 256 -18.87 12.33 -12.49
N ALA A 257 -18.34 11.12 -12.35
CA ALA A 257 -16.95 10.80 -12.62
C ALA A 257 -16.70 10.41 -14.08
N ILE A 258 -17.59 9.57 -14.62
CA ILE A 258 -17.36 8.88 -15.88
C ILE A 258 -18.64 8.90 -16.73
N GLY A 259 -18.52 9.48 -17.93
CA GLY A 259 -19.51 9.38 -19.00
C GLY A 259 -19.12 8.28 -20.01
N LYS A 260 -20.09 7.75 -20.74
CA LYS A 260 -19.85 6.77 -21.80
C LYS A 260 -20.32 7.33 -23.13
N CYS A 261 -19.40 7.48 -24.08
CA CYS A 261 -19.72 8.03 -25.38
C CYS A 261 -20.57 7.04 -26.21
N LYS A 262 -21.69 7.50 -26.80
CA LYS A 262 -22.55 6.68 -27.66
C LYS A 262 -21.88 6.26 -28.96
N HIS A 263 -20.92 7.05 -29.44
CA HIS A 263 -20.23 6.84 -30.72
C HIS A 263 -19.07 5.84 -30.57
N CYS A 264 -18.06 6.15 -29.74
CA CYS A 264 -16.90 5.27 -29.57
C CYS A 264 -17.08 4.20 -28.49
N ARG A 265 -18.13 4.30 -27.65
CA ARG A 265 -18.41 3.42 -26.49
C ARG A 265 -17.34 3.43 -25.41
N GLU A 266 -16.35 4.30 -25.49
CA GLU A 266 -15.33 4.49 -24.47
C GLU A 266 -15.89 5.22 -23.24
N SER A 267 -15.33 4.91 -22.08
CA SER A 267 -15.63 5.57 -20.81
C SER A 267 -14.62 6.69 -20.59
N MET A 268 -15.11 7.91 -20.50
CA MET A 268 -14.32 9.14 -20.42
C MET A 268 -14.66 9.86 -19.13
N THR A 269 -13.72 10.63 -18.56
CA THR A 269 -14.10 11.52 -17.46
C THR A 269 -15.10 12.54 -17.95
N ALA A 270 -16.00 12.98 -17.06
CA ALA A 270 -17.04 13.94 -17.42
C ALA A 270 -16.49 15.21 -18.10
N GLY A 271 -15.29 15.67 -17.73
CA GLY A 271 -14.65 16.82 -18.38
C GLY A 271 -14.15 16.59 -19.81
N TYR A 272 -14.04 15.33 -20.28
CA TYR A 272 -13.81 15.00 -21.69
C TYR A 272 -15.10 14.66 -22.44
N MET A 273 -16.26 14.76 -21.77
CA MET A 273 -17.55 14.67 -22.41
C MET A 273 -17.95 16.07 -22.92
N PHE A 274 -18.35 16.14 -24.19
CA PHE A 274 -18.91 17.36 -24.79
C PHE A 274 -20.36 17.56 -24.34
N ASP A 275 -21.13 16.48 -24.29
CA ASP A 275 -22.49 16.41 -23.75
C ASP A 275 -22.67 15.09 -22.97
N ASP A 276 -23.86 14.82 -22.43
CA ASP A 276 -24.14 13.63 -21.63
C ASP A 276 -23.87 12.29 -22.35
N GLU A 277 -23.82 12.30 -23.69
CA GLU A 277 -23.72 11.11 -24.52
C GLU A 277 -22.50 11.10 -25.45
N THR A 278 -21.79 12.21 -25.62
CA THR A 278 -20.76 12.35 -26.65
C THR A 278 -19.46 12.84 -26.06
N CYS A 279 -18.36 12.14 -26.31
CA CYS A 279 -17.04 12.64 -25.95
C CYS A 279 -16.56 13.72 -26.90
N TYR A 280 -15.68 14.60 -26.41
CA TYR A 280 -15.09 15.70 -27.16
C TYR A 280 -14.51 15.25 -28.51
N THR A 281 -13.73 14.17 -28.53
CA THR A 281 -13.13 13.63 -29.76
C THR A 281 -14.18 13.23 -30.81
N CYS A 282 -15.29 12.62 -30.38
CA CYS A 282 -16.38 12.25 -31.27
C CYS A 282 -17.22 13.46 -31.68
N ALA A 283 -17.38 14.46 -30.83
CA ALA A 283 -18.05 15.70 -31.19
C ALA A 283 -17.30 16.42 -32.33
N MET A 284 -15.97 16.47 -32.25
CA MET A 284 -15.15 17.03 -33.34
C MET A 284 -15.30 16.22 -34.64
N SER A 285 -15.20 14.88 -34.57
CA SER A 285 -15.16 14.05 -35.78
C SER A 285 -16.53 13.84 -36.43
N VAL A 286 -17.60 13.71 -35.64
CA VAL A 286 -18.95 13.40 -36.13
C VAL A 286 -19.76 14.67 -36.40
N TYR A 287 -19.66 15.65 -35.50
CA TYR A 287 -20.47 16.87 -35.56
C TYR A 287 -19.71 18.08 -36.12
N GLY A 288 -18.40 17.94 -36.40
CA GLY A 288 -17.60 19.04 -36.91
C GLY A 288 -17.44 20.18 -35.91
N VAL A 289 -17.56 19.90 -34.61
CA VAL A 289 -17.35 20.91 -33.56
C VAL A 289 -15.88 21.33 -33.61
N VAL A 290 -15.64 22.59 -33.95
CA VAL A 290 -14.32 23.22 -33.89
C VAL A 290 -14.45 24.37 -32.91
N TYR A 291 -13.57 24.35 -31.92
CA TYR A 291 -13.52 25.31 -30.83
C TYR A 291 -12.60 26.48 -31.14
#